data_AF-A0A1D3L5W1-F1
#
_entry.id   AF-A0A1D3L5W1-F1
#
_cell.length_a   1.000
_cell.length_b   1.000
_cell.length_c   1.000
_cell.angle_alpha   90.00
_cell.angle_beta   90.00
_cell.angle_gamma   90.00
#
_symmetry.space_group_name_H-M   'P 1'
#
loop_
_entity.id
_entity.type
_entity.pdbx_description
1 polymer ?
#
loop_
_entity_poly.entity_id
_entity_poly.type
_entity_poly.pdbx_seq_one_letter_code
_entity_poly.pdbx_strand_id
1 'polypeptide(L)'
;MISKRHGILFLCVLIATMSTGFAFQQAWTSDTGQPTKITGDGQNILVATASSVKEIDPTGAAVWSQDIALSNATALKAGKYVFLGTGNNAVALNKADGTTKWTKTDALGAAQPVKYVFVKGSCVIFSNNEKAIVLDRETGNNLTAVQDAPTVSEPSVFGGYYLAATSSGVTAYKGFMLPDLRVKSITKASDKTTAKLENIGLSDASKVLVKFVVRKTDGTYRTIHINGGTIAAGQSKDIVINGAFSRGYVIVDPYYSIGELNEGNNQRYFS
;
A
#
# COMPACT_ATOMS: atom_id res chain seq x y z
N MET A 1 24.97 -9.73 -73.78
CA MET A 1 24.31 -9.28 -72.53
C MET A 1 25.34 -8.63 -71.62
N ILE A 2 25.61 -7.32 -71.80
CA ILE A 2 26.32 -6.45 -70.86
C ILE A 2 25.75 -5.04 -71.06
N SER A 3 25.18 -4.42 -70.03
CA SER A 3 25.12 -2.96 -69.84
C SER A 3 24.89 -2.65 -68.36
N LYS A 4 25.90 -2.16 -67.63
CA LYS A 4 26.17 -0.73 -67.36
C LYS A 4 24.95 0.07 -66.92
N ARG A 5 24.81 0.29 -65.60
CA ARG A 5 24.59 1.63 -65.02
C ARG A 5 25.35 1.77 -63.71
N HIS A 6 26.29 2.70 -63.72
CA HIS A 6 27.01 3.23 -62.55
C HIS A 6 26.10 4.22 -61.82
N GLY A 7 26.38 4.47 -60.54
CA GLY A 7 26.13 5.78 -59.95
C GLY A 7 25.49 5.77 -58.58
N ILE A 8 26.34 5.72 -57.55
CA ILE A 8 26.30 6.62 -56.39
C ILE A 8 24.94 6.77 -55.70
N LEU A 9 24.80 6.15 -54.53
CA LEU A 9 24.53 6.91 -53.31
C LEU A 9 24.89 6.05 -52.10
N PHE A 10 26.08 6.33 -51.57
CA PHE A 10 26.37 6.28 -50.15
C PHE A 10 25.29 7.10 -49.43
N LEU A 11 24.14 6.51 -49.15
CA LEU A 11 23.22 7.08 -48.17
C LEU A 11 23.70 6.55 -46.84
N CYS A 12 24.50 7.38 -46.18
CA CYS A 12 24.83 7.28 -44.77
C CYS A 12 23.58 6.82 -44.00
N VAL A 13 23.54 5.55 -43.61
CA VAL A 13 22.77 5.13 -42.45
C VAL A 13 23.56 5.65 -41.24
N LEU A 14 23.62 6.97 -41.12
CA LEU A 14 23.36 7.59 -39.83
C LEU A 14 21.95 7.11 -39.49
N ILE A 15 21.86 5.95 -38.85
CA ILE A 15 20.94 5.87 -37.72
C ILE A 15 21.43 7.03 -36.86
N ALA A 16 20.83 8.20 -37.09
CA ALA A 16 20.79 9.23 -36.09
C ALA A 16 20.38 8.45 -34.86
N THR A 17 21.32 8.33 -33.93
CA THR A 17 21.04 8.07 -32.55
C THR A 17 20.05 9.16 -32.15
N MET A 18 18.77 8.95 -32.45
CA MET A 18 17.67 9.61 -31.81
C MET A 18 17.71 9.04 -30.40
N SER A 19 18.70 9.50 -29.65
CA SER A 19 18.52 9.73 -28.24
C SER A 19 17.18 10.45 -28.16
N THR A 20 16.16 9.73 -27.71
CA THR A 20 14.90 10.34 -27.34
C THR A 20 15.27 11.29 -26.22
N GLY A 21 15.60 12.53 -26.57
CA GLY A 21 15.92 13.56 -25.61
C GLY A 21 14.74 13.64 -24.67
N PHE A 22 14.95 13.34 -23.40
CA PHE A 22 13.95 13.59 -22.38
C PHE A 22 13.77 15.11 -22.32
N ALA A 23 12.68 15.61 -22.90
CA ALA A 23 12.38 17.02 -22.87
C ALA A 23 11.54 17.31 -21.63
N PHE A 24 12.15 17.93 -20.63
CA PHE A 24 11.43 18.55 -19.52
C PHE A 24 10.77 19.83 -20.05
N GLN A 25 9.46 19.76 -20.30
CA GLN A 25 8.66 20.87 -20.81
C GLN A 25 7.43 21.06 -19.95
N GLN A 26 6.99 22.31 -19.79
CA GLN A 26 5.73 22.60 -19.14
C GLN A 26 4.57 22.03 -19.97
N ALA A 27 3.78 21.14 -19.39
CA ALA A 27 2.59 20.59 -20.03
C ALA A 27 1.38 21.53 -19.87
N TRP A 28 1.15 22.02 -18.65
CA TRP A 28 0.03 22.89 -18.30
C TRP A 28 0.29 23.60 -16.97
N THR A 29 -0.57 24.57 -16.65
CA THR A 29 -0.67 25.20 -15.32
C THR A 29 -2.13 25.18 -14.89
N SER A 30 -2.42 24.64 -13.72
CA SER A 30 -3.78 24.59 -13.16
C SER A 30 -4.03 25.82 -12.27
N ASP A 31 -5.27 26.32 -12.26
CA ASP A 31 -5.69 27.45 -11.42
C ASP A 31 -6.05 27.00 -9.99
N THR A 32 -5.11 26.32 -9.33
CA THR A 32 -5.30 25.82 -7.97
C THR A 32 -4.97 26.84 -6.88
N GLY A 33 -4.36 27.97 -7.23
CA GLY A 33 -3.80 28.95 -6.30
C GLY A 33 -2.33 28.68 -5.96
N GLN A 34 -1.95 28.86 -4.69
CA GLN A 34 -0.59 28.59 -4.17
C GLN A 34 -0.59 27.31 -3.32
N PRO A 35 -0.22 26.15 -3.88
CA PRO A 35 -0.22 24.89 -3.15
C PRO A 35 0.86 24.87 -2.07
N THR A 36 0.50 24.37 -0.88
CA THR A 36 1.44 24.02 0.19
C THR A 36 1.80 22.54 0.17
N LYS A 37 0.98 21.70 -0.48
CA LYS A 37 1.22 20.28 -0.69
C LYS A 37 0.60 19.82 -2.02
N ILE A 38 1.32 18.95 -2.71
CA ILE A 38 0.82 18.18 -3.85
C ILE A 38 1.05 16.70 -3.56
N THR A 39 0.06 15.87 -3.81
CA THR A 39 0.13 14.40 -3.74
C THR A 39 -0.77 13.78 -4.79
N GLY A 40 -0.82 12.46 -4.87
CA GLY A 40 -1.69 11.76 -5.81
C GLY A 40 -1.75 10.28 -5.49
N ASP A 41 -2.61 9.59 -6.21
CA ASP A 41 -2.82 8.15 -6.11
C ASP A 41 -2.46 7.40 -7.41
N GLY A 42 -1.80 8.10 -8.32
CA GLY A 42 -1.42 7.59 -9.64
C GLY A 42 -2.48 7.78 -10.72
N GLN A 43 -3.69 8.25 -10.38
CA GLN A 43 -4.73 8.62 -11.35
C GLN A 43 -4.98 10.12 -11.36
N ASN A 44 -5.24 10.72 -10.20
CA ASN A 44 -5.53 12.14 -10.06
C ASN A 44 -4.51 12.81 -9.13
N ILE A 45 -4.52 14.14 -9.14
CA ILE A 45 -3.60 14.97 -8.37
C ILE A 45 -4.40 15.69 -7.29
N LEU A 46 -3.99 15.51 -6.04
CA LEU A 46 -4.53 16.21 -4.89
C LEU A 46 -3.64 17.40 -4.54
N VAL A 47 -4.26 18.56 -4.42
CA VAL A 47 -3.61 19.83 -4.20
C VAL A 47 -4.21 20.46 -2.95
N ALA A 48 -3.37 20.83 -2.00
CA ALA A 48 -3.81 21.57 -0.83
C ALA A 48 -3.18 22.96 -0.78
N THR A 49 -3.99 23.94 -0.41
CA THR A 49 -3.60 25.31 -0.12
C THR A 49 -3.73 25.56 1.38
N ALA A 50 -3.58 26.82 1.82
CA ALA A 50 -3.83 27.19 3.21
C ALA A 50 -5.30 27.01 3.66
N SER A 51 -6.26 27.06 2.73
CA SER A 51 -7.70 27.11 3.06
C SER A 51 -8.58 26.15 2.26
N SER A 52 -8.01 25.38 1.33
CA SER A 52 -8.78 24.45 0.49
C SER A 52 -7.98 23.20 0.14
N VAL A 53 -8.70 22.09 -0.07
CA VAL A 53 -8.18 20.90 -0.76
C VAL A 53 -8.95 20.72 -2.06
N LYS A 54 -8.21 20.44 -3.13
CA LYS A 54 -8.74 20.29 -4.50
C LYS A 54 -8.21 18.99 -5.09
N GLU A 55 -9.05 18.32 -5.88
CA GLU A 55 -8.58 17.26 -6.78
C GLU A 55 -8.64 17.80 -8.21
N ILE A 56 -7.56 17.58 -8.96
CA ILE A 56 -7.46 17.88 -10.37
C ILE A 56 -7.10 16.61 -11.14
N ASP A 57 -7.53 16.55 -12.39
CA ASP A 57 -7.18 15.45 -13.29
C ASP A 57 -5.76 15.65 -13.87
N PRO A 58 -5.22 14.66 -14.61
CA PRO A 58 -3.90 14.79 -15.25
C PRO A 58 -3.77 15.88 -16.31
N THR A 59 -4.88 16.50 -16.76
CA THR A 59 -4.89 17.64 -17.68
C THR A 59 -4.82 18.99 -16.96
N GLY A 60 -4.90 18.97 -15.62
CA GLY A 60 -4.92 20.15 -14.77
C GLY A 60 -6.32 20.72 -14.55
N ALA A 61 -7.37 20.04 -15.02
CA ALA A 61 -8.75 20.48 -14.84
C ALA A 61 -9.25 20.12 -13.43
N ALA A 62 -10.07 21.00 -12.84
CA ALA A 62 -10.66 20.76 -11.53
C ALA A 62 -11.68 19.61 -11.59
N VAL A 63 -11.56 18.67 -10.66
CA VAL A 63 -12.54 17.60 -10.42
C VAL A 63 -13.50 18.02 -9.31
N TRP A 64 -12.95 18.42 -8.16
CA TRP A 64 -13.72 19.00 -7.06
C TRP A 64 -12.84 19.92 -6.19
N SER A 65 -13.50 20.72 -5.35
CA SER A 65 -12.86 21.62 -4.37
C SER A 65 -13.62 21.60 -3.06
N GLN A 66 -12.90 21.54 -1.96
CA GLN A 66 -13.44 21.59 -0.61
C GLN A 66 -12.75 22.72 0.16
N ASP A 67 -13.52 23.66 0.70
CA ASP A 67 -13.01 24.72 1.56
C ASP A 67 -12.73 24.16 2.95
N ILE A 68 -11.48 23.82 3.19
CA ILE A 68 -11.01 23.17 4.41
C ILE A 68 -9.54 23.53 4.67
N ALA A 69 -9.27 24.07 5.85
CA ALA A 69 -7.93 24.45 6.26
C ALA A 69 -7.21 23.25 6.88
N LEU A 70 -6.06 22.88 6.31
CA LEU A 70 -5.20 21.86 6.89
C LEU A 70 -4.51 22.40 8.15
N SER A 71 -4.29 21.52 9.12
CA SER A 71 -3.40 21.82 10.25
C SER A 71 -1.96 22.11 9.81
N ASN A 72 -1.50 21.45 8.74
CA ASN A 72 -0.28 21.74 7.97
C ASN A 72 -0.22 20.87 6.70
N ALA A 73 0.80 21.13 5.86
CA ALA A 73 1.00 20.44 4.59
C ALA A 73 1.22 18.91 4.68
N THR A 74 1.77 18.39 5.78
CA THR A 74 2.02 16.95 5.96
C THR A 74 0.79 16.20 6.48
N ALA A 75 -0.24 16.91 6.92
CA ALA A 75 -1.49 16.35 7.42
C ALA A 75 -2.46 15.99 6.28
N LEU A 76 -1.98 15.43 5.17
CA LEU A 76 -2.78 15.06 4.00
C LEU A 76 -2.25 13.77 3.35
N LYS A 77 -3.15 12.83 3.09
CA LYS A 77 -2.83 11.59 2.36
C LYS A 77 -3.98 11.16 1.45
N ALA A 78 -3.65 10.90 0.19
CA ALA A 78 -4.53 10.26 -0.78
C ALA A 78 -4.52 8.72 -0.62
N GLY A 79 -5.70 8.10 -0.78
CA GLY A 79 -5.89 6.65 -0.80
C GLY A 79 -7.26 6.32 -1.39
N LYS A 80 -8.00 5.37 -0.79
CA LYS A 80 -9.42 5.14 -1.14
C LYS A 80 -10.27 6.40 -0.90
N TYR A 81 -9.94 7.14 0.16
CA TYR A 81 -10.50 8.42 0.53
C TYR A 81 -9.35 9.43 0.64
N VAL A 82 -9.68 10.71 0.79
CA VAL A 82 -8.69 11.74 1.13
C VAL A 82 -8.69 11.91 2.64
N PHE A 83 -7.58 11.63 3.30
CA PHE A 83 -7.44 11.74 4.75
C PHE A 83 -6.64 12.97 5.09
N LEU A 84 -7.13 13.76 6.05
CA LEU A 84 -6.50 15.01 6.41
C LEU A 84 -6.68 15.40 7.88
N GLY A 85 -5.78 16.24 8.38
CA GLY A 85 -5.89 16.89 9.69
C GLY A 85 -6.41 18.31 9.59
N THR A 86 -7.40 18.67 10.43
CA THR A 86 -7.90 20.05 10.58
C THR A 86 -7.82 20.47 12.05
N GLY A 87 -6.79 21.24 12.42
CA GLY A 87 -6.47 21.45 13.83
C GLY A 87 -6.30 20.10 14.55
N ASN A 88 -7.11 19.84 15.58
CA ASN A 88 -7.10 18.59 16.36
C ASN A 88 -7.91 17.45 15.72
N ASN A 89 -8.67 17.73 14.65
CA ASN A 89 -9.60 16.77 14.08
C ASN A 89 -8.92 15.95 12.98
N ALA A 90 -9.29 14.68 12.91
CA ALA A 90 -9.02 13.83 11.76
C ALA A 90 -10.26 13.76 10.87
N VAL A 91 -10.07 13.89 9.56
CA VAL A 91 -11.17 13.96 8.59
C VAL A 91 -10.87 13.01 7.43
N ALA A 92 -11.91 12.34 6.93
CA ALA A 92 -11.87 11.68 5.63
C ALA A 92 -12.91 12.30 4.69
N LEU A 93 -12.49 12.58 3.45
CA LEU A 93 -13.36 13.04 2.37
C LEU A 93 -13.56 11.91 1.36
N ASN A 94 -14.77 11.82 0.81
CA ASN A 94 -15.05 11.00 -0.35
C ASN A 94 -14.23 11.49 -1.53
N LYS A 95 -13.48 10.60 -2.15
CA LYS A 95 -12.63 10.94 -3.31
C LYS A 95 -13.44 11.35 -4.54
N ALA A 96 -14.67 10.85 -4.67
CA ALA A 96 -15.49 11.11 -5.84
C ALA A 96 -15.92 12.59 -5.97
N ASP A 97 -16.15 13.27 -4.84
CA ASP A 97 -16.78 14.58 -4.82
C ASP A 97 -16.26 15.55 -3.74
N GLY A 98 -15.27 15.13 -2.94
CA GLY A 98 -14.70 15.94 -1.86
C GLY A 98 -15.57 16.06 -0.61
N THR A 99 -16.76 15.45 -0.57
CA THR A 99 -17.67 15.55 0.58
C THR A 99 -17.11 14.84 1.81
N THR A 100 -17.37 15.38 3.00
CA THR A 100 -16.93 14.74 4.26
C THR A 100 -17.59 13.39 4.45
N LYS A 101 -16.78 12.33 4.49
CA LYS A 101 -17.22 10.97 4.82
C LYS A 101 -17.40 10.79 6.32
N TRP A 102 -16.40 11.18 7.09
CA TRP A 102 -16.43 11.16 8.55
C TRP A 102 -15.48 12.21 9.13
N THR A 103 -15.74 12.60 10.38
CA THR A 103 -14.88 13.47 11.17
C THR A 103 -14.72 12.88 12.57
N LYS A 104 -13.48 12.83 13.04
CA LYS A 104 -13.12 12.46 14.41
C LYS A 104 -12.58 13.71 15.11
N THR A 105 -13.36 14.23 16.05
CA THR A 105 -12.97 15.36 16.89
C THR A 105 -11.88 14.96 17.87
N ASP A 106 -10.90 15.85 18.08
CA ASP A 106 -9.78 15.68 19.02
C ASP A 106 -9.13 14.29 18.92
N ALA A 107 -8.74 13.91 17.70
CA ALA A 107 -8.29 12.56 17.39
C ALA A 107 -7.08 12.11 18.24
N LEU A 108 -6.22 13.06 18.63
CA LEU A 108 -5.04 12.86 19.46
C LEU A 108 -5.22 13.40 20.89
N GLY A 109 -6.43 13.83 21.25
CA GLY A 109 -6.74 14.55 22.48
C GLY A 109 -6.84 16.06 22.31
N ALA A 110 -7.26 16.74 23.38
CA ALA A 110 -7.42 18.18 23.38
C ALA A 110 -6.06 18.89 23.16
N ALA A 111 -6.07 19.96 22.36
CA ALA A 111 -4.89 20.75 21.99
C ALA A 111 -3.77 19.95 21.33
N GLN A 112 -4.10 18.83 20.69
CA GLN A 112 -3.16 17.98 19.97
C GLN A 112 -3.47 18.04 18.47
N PRO A 113 -2.95 19.05 17.75
CA PRO A 113 -3.21 19.19 16.33
C PRO A 113 -2.60 18.02 15.56
N VAL A 114 -3.35 17.46 14.62
CA VAL A 114 -2.88 16.41 13.71
C VAL A 114 -1.81 17.01 12.80
N LYS A 115 -0.74 16.27 12.50
CA LYS A 115 0.34 16.76 11.62
C LYS A 115 0.78 15.76 10.56
N TYR A 116 0.61 14.47 10.80
CA TYR A 116 0.99 13.43 9.87
C TYR A 116 -0.16 12.45 9.66
N VAL A 117 -0.28 11.94 8.43
CA VAL A 117 -1.32 10.99 8.05
C VAL A 117 -0.69 9.85 7.23
N PHE A 118 -0.87 8.61 7.70
CA PHE A 118 -0.38 7.41 7.01
C PHE A 118 -1.52 6.44 6.79
N VAL A 119 -1.59 5.80 5.61
CA VAL A 119 -2.69 4.90 5.25
C VAL A 119 -2.11 3.57 4.79
N LYS A 120 -2.66 2.46 5.31
CA LYS A 120 -2.30 1.10 4.90
C LYS A 120 -3.51 0.17 5.09
N GLY A 121 -3.93 -0.50 4.02
CA GLY A 121 -5.08 -1.40 4.07
C GLY A 121 -6.34 -0.70 4.58
N SER A 122 -7.00 -1.30 5.57
CA SER A 122 -8.20 -0.78 6.25
C SER A 122 -7.90 0.19 7.39
N CYS A 123 -6.64 0.57 7.60
CA CYS A 123 -6.22 1.40 8.74
C CYS A 123 -5.62 2.74 8.28
N VAL A 124 -5.79 3.75 9.11
CA VAL A 124 -5.15 5.06 8.98
C VAL A 124 -4.52 5.46 10.31
N ILE A 125 -3.27 5.92 10.28
CA ILE A 125 -2.60 6.51 11.41
C ILE A 125 -2.70 8.03 11.27
N PHE A 126 -3.24 8.67 12.29
CA PHE A 126 -3.09 10.10 12.51
C PHE A 126 -2.07 10.30 13.63
N SER A 127 -1.13 11.22 13.43
CA SER A 127 -0.14 11.52 14.47
C SER A 127 0.32 12.96 14.44
N ASN A 128 1.04 13.35 15.48
CA ASN A 128 1.77 14.60 15.54
C ASN A 128 3.17 14.36 16.15
N ASN A 129 3.79 15.41 16.70
CA ASN A 129 5.12 15.30 17.30
C ASN A 129 5.14 14.56 18.65
N GLU A 130 3.98 14.27 19.24
CA GLU A 130 3.87 13.72 20.60
C GLU A 130 3.08 12.42 20.64
N LYS A 131 2.05 12.30 19.80
CA LYS A 131 1.03 11.25 19.90
C LYS A 131 0.69 10.64 18.56
N ALA A 132 0.22 9.39 18.60
CA ALA A 132 -0.31 8.68 17.45
C ALA A 132 -1.56 7.88 17.81
N ILE A 133 -2.46 7.70 16.85
CA ILE A 133 -3.62 6.82 16.95
C ILE A 133 -3.86 6.09 15.64
N VAL A 134 -4.33 4.85 15.72
CA VAL A 134 -4.83 4.09 14.57
C VAL A 134 -6.35 4.17 14.55
N LEU A 135 -6.91 4.63 13.44
CA LEU A 135 -8.35 4.64 13.19
C LEU A 135 -8.71 3.66 12.07
N ASP A 136 -9.95 3.18 12.13
CA ASP A 136 -10.60 2.45 11.06
C ASP A 136 -10.85 3.40 9.88
N ARG A 137 -10.39 3.00 8.69
CA ARG A 137 -10.44 3.83 7.48
C ARG A 137 -11.87 4.16 7.05
N GLU A 138 -12.79 3.23 7.25
CA GLU A 138 -14.16 3.33 6.73
C GLU A 138 -15.06 4.16 7.66
N THR A 139 -14.82 4.10 8.97
CA THR A 139 -15.72 4.65 10.00
C THR A 139 -15.12 5.79 10.82
N GLY A 140 -13.78 5.91 10.87
CA GLY A 140 -13.09 6.84 11.77
C GLY A 140 -13.05 6.40 13.24
N ASN A 141 -13.50 5.17 13.54
CA ASN A 141 -13.48 4.62 14.89
C ASN A 141 -12.06 4.29 15.34
N ASN A 142 -11.81 4.38 16.65
CA ASN A 142 -10.52 4.03 17.23
C ASN A 142 -10.28 2.52 17.12
N LEU A 143 -9.16 2.13 16.48
CA LEU A 143 -8.66 0.75 16.52
C LEU A 143 -7.63 0.55 17.65
N THR A 144 -6.99 1.64 18.08
CA THR A 144 -6.10 1.66 19.25
C THR A 144 -6.50 2.79 20.19
N ALA A 145 -6.03 2.72 21.44
CA ALA A 145 -5.93 3.91 22.28
C ALA A 145 -4.94 4.91 21.65
N VAL A 146 -5.09 6.20 21.98
CA VAL A 146 -4.07 7.21 21.69
C VAL A 146 -2.79 6.82 22.45
N GLN A 147 -1.66 6.78 21.75
CA GLN A 147 -0.36 6.42 22.29
C GLN A 147 0.56 7.63 22.33
N ASP A 148 1.39 7.72 23.37
CA ASP A 148 2.52 8.62 23.39
C ASP A 148 3.61 8.08 22.46
N ALA A 149 3.89 8.84 21.41
CA ALA A 149 4.82 8.51 20.33
C ALA A 149 5.64 9.75 19.94
N PRO A 150 6.47 10.28 20.87
CA PRO A 150 7.21 11.51 20.65
C PRO A 150 8.19 11.38 19.47
N THR A 151 8.27 12.43 18.66
CA THR A 151 9.21 12.49 17.55
C THR A 151 9.74 13.90 17.27
N VAL A 152 11.00 13.97 16.83
CA VAL A 152 11.68 15.21 16.46
C VAL A 152 11.65 15.49 14.94
N SER A 153 11.15 14.55 14.13
CA SER A 153 11.02 14.70 12.68
C SER A 153 9.73 14.06 12.16
N GLU A 154 9.46 14.14 10.86
CA GLU A 154 8.37 13.39 10.25
C GLU A 154 8.59 11.87 10.48
N PRO A 155 7.60 11.15 11.05
CA PRO A 155 7.66 9.71 11.21
C PRO A 155 7.63 8.99 9.87
N SER A 156 8.08 7.74 9.86
CA SER A 156 7.96 6.86 8.69
C SER A 156 7.17 5.60 9.03
N VAL A 157 6.50 5.01 8.04
CA VAL A 157 5.88 3.69 8.21
C VAL A 157 6.56 2.68 7.31
N PHE A 158 7.09 1.61 7.90
CA PHE A 158 7.74 0.52 7.18
C PHE A 158 7.49 -0.82 7.86
N GLY A 159 7.14 -1.84 7.07
CA GLY A 159 6.97 -3.22 7.59
C GLY A 159 5.93 -3.35 8.70
N GLY A 160 4.87 -2.54 8.69
CA GLY A 160 3.85 -2.49 9.75
C GLY A 160 4.24 -1.65 10.97
N TYR A 161 5.48 -1.17 11.05
CA TYR A 161 5.93 -0.29 12.12
C TYR A 161 5.70 1.17 11.79
N TYR A 162 5.37 1.95 12.82
CA TYR A 162 5.48 3.41 12.83
C TYR A 162 6.82 3.76 13.50
N LEU A 163 7.69 4.45 12.77
CA LEU A 163 9.06 4.76 13.14
C LEU A 163 9.15 6.23 13.50
N ALA A 164 9.40 6.52 14.77
CA ALA A 164 9.60 7.87 15.29
C ALA A 164 11.08 8.14 15.49
N ALA A 165 11.58 9.24 14.93
CA ALA A 165 12.92 9.72 15.27
C ALA A 165 12.88 10.43 16.64
N THR A 166 13.82 10.11 17.50
CA THR A 166 14.01 10.68 18.85
C THR A 166 15.41 11.27 18.96
N SER A 167 15.69 12.01 20.04
CA SER A 167 17.04 12.49 20.32
C SER A 167 18.07 11.38 20.52
N SER A 168 17.63 10.15 20.81
CA SER A 168 18.50 9.00 21.12
C SER A 168 18.55 7.96 19.99
N GLY A 169 17.86 8.18 18.87
CA GLY A 169 17.77 7.21 17.77
C GLY A 169 16.34 7.05 17.24
N VAL A 170 15.99 5.86 16.75
CA VAL A 170 14.66 5.54 16.20
C VAL A 170 13.90 4.62 17.14
N THR A 171 12.67 5.00 17.50
CA THR A 171 11.73 4.14 18.23
C THR A 171 10.72 3.56 17.25
N ALA A 172 10.54 2.25 17.29
CA ALA A 172 9.56 1.54 16.47
C ALA A 172 8.33 1.17 17.30
N TYR A 173 7.17 1.64 16.86
CA TYR A 173 5.86 1.28 17.40
C TYR A 173 5.17 0.31 16.45
N LYS A 174 4.39 -0.63 16.98
CA LYS A 174 3.48 -1.42 16.15
C LYS A 174 2.40 -0.48 15.61
N GLY A 175 2.54 -0.04 14.36
CA GLY A 175 1.68 0.99 13.77
C GLY A 175 0.45 0.37 13.12
N PHE A 176 0.67 -0.49 12.12
CA PHE A 176 -0.38 -1.25 11.45
C PHE A 176 -0.36 -2.69 11.96
N MET A 177 -1.26 -3.00 12.89
CA MET A 177 -1.45 -4.35 13.42
C MET A 177 -2.27 -5.19 12.45
N LEU A 178 -1.67 -5.50 11.29
CA LEU A 178 -2.23 -6.42 10.31
C LEU A 178 -1.38 -7.70 10.26
N PRO A 179 -1.99 -8.86 9.95
CA PRO A 179 -1.23 -10.05 9.62
C PRO A 179 -0.43 -9.84 8.32
N ASP A 180 0.51 -10.73 8.05
CA ASP A 180 1.27 -10.80 6.80
C ASP A 180 1.61 -12.27 6.56
N LEU A 181 0.78 -12.95 5.77
CA LEU A 181 0.86 -14.38 5.54
C LEU A 181 1.71 -14.68 4.31
N ARG A 182 2.69 -15.56 4.49
CA ARG A 182 3.49 -16.07 3.37
C ARG A 182 3.66 -17.57 3.39
N VAL A 183 3.88 -18.14 2.20
CA VAL A 183 4.35 -19.52 2.06
C VAL A 183 5.88 -19.54 2.21
N LYS A 184 6.35 -19.80 3.44
CA LYS A 184 7.78 -19.78 3.77
C LYS A 184 8.57 -20.84 3.00
N SER A 185 8.06 -22.07 2.95
CA SER A 185 8.68 -23.17 2.23
C SER A 185 7.66 -24.25 1.87
N ILE A 186 8.00 -25.08 0.89
CA ILE A 186 7.24 -26.27 0.53
C ILE A 186 8.21 -27.44 0.53
N THR A 187 7.88 -28.49 1.29
CA THR A 187 8.65 -29.74 1.35
C THR A 187 7.80 -30.86 0.78
N LYS A 188 8.37 -31.61 -0.17
CA LYS A 188 7.72 -32.74 -0.82
C LYS A 188 8.34 -34.05 -0.39
N ALA A 189 7.48 -35.02 -0.11
CA ALA A 189 7.83 -36.43 0.04
C ALA A 189 7.10 -37.25 -1.04
N SER A 190 7.36 -38.55 -1.10
CA SER A 190 6.73 -39.45 -2.09
C SER A 190 5.20 -39.53 -1.94
N ASP A 191 4.69 -39.37 -0.73
CA ASP A 191 3.30 -39.59 -0.35
C ASP A 191 2.60 -38.35 0.22
N LYS A 192 3.30 -37.21 0.34
CA LYS A 192 2.74 -35.97 0.88
C LYS A 192 3.47 -34.72 0.41
N THR A 193 2.81 -33.58 0.54
CA THR A 193 3.39 -32.25 0.37
C THR A 193 3.02 -31.39 1.57
N THR A 194 4.03 -30.77 2.20
CA THR A 194 3.87 -29.87 3.35
C THR A 194 4.20 -28.45 2.94
N ALA A 195 3.25 -27.54 3.11
CA ALA A 195 3.50 -26.10 3.03
C ALA A 195 3.70 -25.54 4.44
N LYS A 196 4.84 -24.91 4.68
CA LYS A 196 5.08 -24.14 5.91
C LYS A 196 4.62 -22.71 5.68
N LEU A 197 3.55 -22.33 6.35
CA LEU A 197 3.01 -20.99 6.35
C LEU A 197 3.58 -20.20 7.51
N GLU A 198 3.78 -18.90 7.34
CA GLU A 198 4.30 -18.02 8.37
C GLU A 198 3.50 -16.73 8.37
N ASN A 199 3.09 -16.28 9.55
CA ASN A 199 2.56 -14.94 9.75
C ASN A 199 3.69 -14.04 10.25
N ILE A 200 4.25 -13.22 9.35
CA ILE A 200 5.30 -12.24 9.69
C ILE A 200 4.71 -10.88 10.11
N GLY A 201 3.38 -10.77 10.18
CA GLY A 201 2.67 -9.57 10.56
C GLY A 201 2.65 -9.34 12.06
N LEU A 202 1.97 -8.26 12.47
CA LEU A 202 1.94 -7.77 13.85
C LEU A 202 0.66 -8.15 14.61
N SER A 203 -0.26 -8.87 13.96
CA SER A 203 -1.50 -9.39 14.55
C SER A 203 -1.78 -10.82 14.08
N ASP A 204 -2.68 -11.51 14.78
CA ASP A 204 -3.10 -12.85 14.42
C ASP A 204 -3.87 -12.87 13.11
N ALA A 205 -3.58 -13.87 12.26
CA ALA A 205 -4.37 -14.17 11.09
C ALA A 205 -5.41 -15.23 11.45
N SER A 206 -6.68 -14.85 11.50
CA SER A 206 -7.79 -15.77 11.78
C SER A 206 -8.43 -16.25 10.48
N LYS A 207 -8.93 -17.50 10.48
CA LYS A 207 -9.61 -18.12 9.32
C LYS A 207 -8.72 -18.26 8.08
N VAL A 208 -7.44 -18.52 8.27
CA VAL A 208 -6.48 -18.75 7.18
C VAL A 208 -6.99 -19.88 6.29
N LEU A 209 -7.18 -19.60 5.00
CA LEU A 209 -7.48 -20.60 3.99
C LEU A 209 -6.25 -20.83 3.13
N VAL A 210 -6.03 -22.09 2.73
CA VAL A 210 -4.87 -22.49 1.93
C VAL A 210 -5.36 -23.24 0.71
N LYS A 211 -4.91 -22.84 -0.47
CA LYS A 211 -5.22 -23.49 -1.74
C LYS A 211 -3.96 -24.15 -2.29
N PHE A 212 -4.04 -25.46 -2.49
CA PHE A 212 -3.05 -26.23 -3.24
C PHE A 212 -3.57 -26.46 -4.65
N VAL A 213 -2.79 -26.11 -5.66
CA VAL A 213 -3.02 -26.50 -7.05
C VAL A 213 -1.89 -27.42 -7.45
N VAL A 214 -2.21 -28.70 -7.63
CA VAL A 214 -1.23 -29.77 -7.77
C VAL A 214 -1.47 -30.58 -9.03
N ARG A 215 -0.37 -31.05 -9.62
CA ARG A 215 -0.39 -32.07 -10.66
C ARG A 215 0.03 -33.39 -10.03
N LYS A 216 -0.77 -34.44 -10.21
CA LYS A 216 -0.42 -35.80 -9.81
C LYS A 216 0.68 -36.38 -10.71
N THR A 217 1.22 -37.53 -10.33
CA THR A 217 2.20 -38.26 -11.15
C THR A 217 1.59 -38.79 -12.46
N ASP A 218 0.30 -39.12 -12.46
CA ASP A 218 -0.46 -39.52 -13.66
C ASP A 218 -0.73 -38.35 -14.64
N GLY A 219 -0.29 -37.14 -14.31
CA GLY A 219 -0.43 -35.95 -15.13
C GLY A 219 -1.72 -35.14 -14.89
N THR A 220 -2.67 -35.64 -14.11
CA THR A 220 -3.93 -34.95 -13.80
C THR A 220 -3.77 -33.81 -12.80
N TYR A 221 -4.66 -32.82 -12.84
CA TYR A 221 -4.65 -31.67 -11.93
C TYR A 221 -5.72 -31.80 -10.83
N ARG A 222 -5.39 -31.32 -9.63
CA ARG A 222 -6.35 -31.14 -8.53
C ARG A 222 -6.16 -29.80 -7.85
N THR A 223 -7.28 -29.23 -7.40
CA THR A 223 -7.30 -28.12 -6.45
C THR A 223 -7.80 -28.63 -5.11
N ILE A 224 -7.11 -28.29 -4.03
CA ILE A 224 -7.45 -28.70 -2.66
C ILE A 224 -7.46 -27.45 -1.79
N HIS A 225 -8.56 -27.25 -1.04
CA HIS A 225 -8.67 -26.17 -0.06
C HIS A 225 -8.56 -26.75 1.35
N ILE A 226 -7.69 -26.17 2.18
CA ILE A 226 -7.48 -26.57 3.57
C ILE A 226 -7.74 -25.37 4.47
N ASN A 227 -8.53 -25.58 5.53
CA ASN A 227 -8.67 -24.59 6.60
C ASN A 227 -7.41 -24.64 7.48
N GLY A 228 -6.61 -23.58 7.39
CA GLY A 228 -5.40 -23.37 8.19
C GLY A 228 -5.68 -22.85 9.59
N GLY A 229 -6.92 -22.47 9.92
CA GLY A 229 -7.30 -21.96 11.24
C GLY A 229 -6.66 -20.61 11.55
N THR A 230 -6.18 -20.43 12.78
CA THR A 230 -5.46 -19.23 13.19
C THR A 230 -3.94 -19.45 13.13
N ILE A 231 -3.22 -18.45 12.62
CA ILE A 231 -1.75 -18.36 12.72
C ILE A 231 -1.43 -17.07 13.47
N ALA A 232 -0.97 -17.21 14.72
CA ALA A 232 -0.67 -16.06 15.55
C ALA A 232 0.50 -15.23 15.00
N ALA A 233 0.58 -13.95 15.39
CA ALA A 233 1.65 -13.06 14.97
C ALA A 233 3.04 -13.66 15.26
N GLY A 234 3.94 -13.65 14.26
CA GLY A 234 5.29 -14.21 14.37
C GLY A 234 5.38 -15.73 14.39
N GLN A 235 4.26 -16.46 14.25
CA GLN A 235 4.24 -17.93 14.27
C GLN A 235 4.24 -18.54 12.86
N SER A 236 4.59 -19.82 12.81
CA SER A 236 4.48 -20.65 11.61
C SER A 236 3.55 -21.84 11.83
N LYS A 237 2.95 -22.34 10.75
CA LYS A 237 2.11 -23.53 10.77
C LYS A 237 2.33 -24.38 9.53
N ASP A 238 2.47 -25.68 9.73
CA ASP A 238 2.57 -26.64 8.64
C ASP A 238 1.18 -27.10 8.21
N ILE A 239 0.95 -27.09 6.90
CA ILE A 239 -0.28 -27.56 6.26
C ILE A 239 0.09 -28.67 5.29
N VAL A 240 -0.51 -29.84 5.49
CA VAL A 240 -0.14 -31.07 4.78
C VAL A 240 -1.28 -31.54 3.89
N ILE A 241 -0.95 -31.88 2.65
CA ILE A 241 -1.81 -32.68 1.78
C ILE A 241 -1.15 -34.05 1.53
N ASN A 242 -1.95 -35.11 1.58
CA ASN A 242 -1.49 -36.47 1.29
C ASN A 242 -1.72 -36.79 -0.19
N GLY A 243 -0.76 -37.45 -0.81
CA GLY A 243 -0.77 -37.89 -2.21
C GLY A 243 0.59 -37.71 -2.90
N ALA A 244 0.80 -38.51 -3.95
CA ALA A 244 1.95 -38.38 -4.84
C ALA A 244 1.71 -37.25 -5.85
N PHE A 245 2.37 -36.12 -5.65
CA PHE A 245 2.25 -34.94 -6.51
C PHE A 245 3.57 -34.63 -7.22
N SER A 246 3.53 -34.41 -8.53
CA SER A 246 4.72 -34.16 -9.36
C SER A 246 5.16 -32.69 -9.32
N ARG A 247 4.23 -31.74 -9.24
CA ARG A 247 4.51 -30.29 -9.15
C ARG A 247 3.24 -29.54 -8.75
N GLY A 248 3.37 -28.26 -8.40
CA GLY A 248 2.22 -27.43 -8.12
C GLY A 248 2.60 -26.06 -7.56
N TYR A 249 1.61 -25.40 -6.99
CA TYR A 249 1.81 -24.21 -6.18
C TYR A 249 0.81 -24.16 -5.03
N VAL A 250 1.17 -23.39 -4.01
CA VAL A 250 0.38 -23.15 -2.81
C VAL A 250 0.13 -21.66 -2.70
N ILE A 251 -1.12 -21.29 -2.40
CA ILE A 251 -1.54 -19.93 -2.09
C ILE A 251 -2.11 -19.92 -0.67
N VAL A 252 -1.65 -19.01 0.18
CA VAL A 252 -2.29 -18.67 1.46
C VAL A 252 -3.20 -17.46 1.28
N ASP A 253 -4.35 -17.45 1.96
CA ASP A 253 -5.46 -16.50 1.76
C ASP A 253 -5.81 -16.26 0.26
N PRO A 254 -6.19 -17.32 -0.48
CA PRO A 254 -6.38 -17.26 -1.93
C PRO A 254 -7.54 -16.36 -2.39
N TYR A 255 -8.31 -15.80 -1.45
CA TYR A 255 -9.47 -14.95 -1.73
C TYR A 255 -9.33 -13.55 -1.15
N TYR A 256 -8.16 -13.19 -0.61
CA TYR A 256 -7.91 -11.87 -0.03
C TYR A 256 -8.94 -11.49 1.05
N SER A 257 -9.29 -12.50 1.85
CA SER A 257 -10.32 -12.39 2.88
C SER A 257 -9.76 -11.83 4.19
N ILE A 258 -8.45 -11.88 4.36
CA ILE A 258 -7.69 -11.36 5.48
C ILE A 258 -6.93 -10.13 4.97
N GLY A 259 -7.24 -8.94 5.48
CA GLY A 259 -6.44 -7.75 5.14
C GLY A 259 -5.04 -7.86 5.72
N GLU A 260 -4.01 -7.89 4.86
CA GLU A 260 -2.61 -8.08 5.28
C GLU A 260 -1.65 -6.96 4.83
N LEU A 261 -0.41 -6.98 5.34
CA LEU A 261 0.58 -5.96 5.00
C LEU A 261 1.12 -6.09 3.56
N ASN A 262 1.16 -7.31 3.02
CA ASN A 262 1.76 -7.61 1.72
C ASN A 262 1.05 -8.76 0.97
N GLU A 263 0.08 -8.43 0.15
CA GLU A 263 -0.70 -9.38 -0.66
C GLU A 263 0.12 -10.12 -1.76
N GLY A 264 1.41 -9.80 -1.94
CA GLY A 264 2.25 -10.31 -3.03
C GLY A 264 3.19 -11.47 -2.65
N ASN A 265 3.27 -11.87 -1.39
CA ASN A 265 4.18 -12.92 -0.89
C ASN A 265 3.46 -14.24 -0.53
N ASN A 266 2.18 -14.34 -0.88
CA ASN A 266 1.27 -15.39 -0.45
C ASN A 266 1.29 -16.66 -1.32
N GLN A 267 2.10 -16.70 -2.39
CA GLN A 267 2.19 -17.84 -3.29
C GLN A 267 3.61 -18.41 -3.42
N ARG A 268 3.73 -19.74 -3.50
CA ARG A 268 4.99 -20.43 -3.81
C ARG A 268 4.79 -21.67 -4.67
N TYR A 269 5.68 -21.86 -5.65
CA TYR A 269 5.72 -23.02 -6.55
C TYR A 269 6.60 -24.14 -5.98
N PHE A 270 6.33 -25.38 -6.39
CA PHE A 270 7.15 -26.55 -6.10
C PHE A 270 7.12 -27.56 -7.27
N SER A 271 8.16 -28.39 -7.33
CA SER A 271 8.32 -29.51 -8.27
C SER A 271 9.05 -30.65 -7.57
#